data_AF-A0A4Q5S7I2-F1
#
_entry.id   AF-A0A4Q5S7I2-F1
#
_cell.length_a   1.000
_cell.length_b   1.000
_cell.length_c   1.000
_cell.angle_alpha   90.00
_cell.angle_beta   90.00
_cell.angle_gamma   90.00
#
_symmetry.space_group_name_H-M   'P 1'
#
loop_
_entity.id
_entity.type
_entity.pdbx_description
1 polymer ?
#
loop_
_entity_poly.entity_id
_entity_poly.type
_entity_poly.pdbx_seq_one_letter_code
_entity_poly.pdbx_strand_id
1 'polypeptide(L)'
;MTVKSTKPIQFNIGKIETLQFAILQEDVDETSLSLEASFGFGVDGESQIVRCTFEYIFLSATSQLLKIESAVQFSVDQECFVKVIEQKHAWVLPKEFAIHIAMTTVSITRGILHEKTRKSVLNNYPIPVINVLDQVNNDIVIQKSKVEN
;
A
#
# COMPACT_ATOMS: atom_id res chain seq x y z
N MET A 1 -33.42 -11.06 -3.62
CA MET A 1 -32.20 -10.84 -4.43
C MET A 1 -32.14 -9.36 -4.76
N THR A 2 -31.37 -8.58 -4.00
CA THR A 2 -31.29 -7.13 -4.19
C THR A 2 -30.09 -6.85 -5.10
N VAL A 3 -30.35 -6.46 -6.34
CA VAL A 3 -29.32 -6.02 -7.27
C VAL A 3 -28.78 -4.69 -6.75
N LYS A 4 -27.65 -4.72 -6.03
CA LYS A 4 -26.89 -3.51 -5.68
C LYS A 4 -26.27 -3.00 -6.98
N SER A 5 -26.85 -1.96 -7.57
CA SER A 5 -26.23 -1.20 -8.65
C SER A 5 -24.99 -0.48 -8.11
N THR A 6 -23.86 -1.18 -8.03
CA THR A 6 -22.56 -0.62 -7.64
C THR A 6 -21.88 -0.06 -8.87
N LYS A 7 -22.01 1.25 -9.11
CA LYS A 7 -21.04 1.94 -9.97
C LYS A 7 -19.62 1.61 -9.44
N PRO A 8 -18.64 1.30 -10.31
CA PRO A 8 -17.26 1.13 -9.88
C PRO A 8 -16.76 2.43 -9.25
N ILE A 9 -15.97 2.33 -8.17
CA ILE A 9 -15.33 3.50 -7.55
C ILE A 9 -14.40 4.10 -8.61
N GLN A 10 -14.61 5.37 -8.95
CA GLN A 10 -13.76 6.09 -9.88
C GLN A 10 -12.65 6.79 -9.10
N PHE A 11 -11.41 6.50 -9.48
CA PHE A 11 -10.22 7.06 -8.86
C PHE A 11 -9.04 7.05 -9.84
N ASN A 12 -8.01 7.83 -9.55
CA ASN A 12 -6.78 7.89 -10.32
C ASN A 12 -5.56 7.99 -9.39
N ILE A 13 -4.40 7.55 -9.87
CA ILE A 13 -3.12 7.80 -9.18
C ILE A 13 -2.84 9.30 -9.27
N GLY A 14 -2.67 9.95 -8.11
CA GLY A 14 -2.34 11.37 -8.00
C GLY A 14 -0.85 11.61 -7.76
N LYS A 15 -0.28 10.91 -6.77
CA LYS A 15 1.13 11.08 -6.37
C LYS A 15 1.74 9.74 -5.97
N ILE A 16 3.01 9.55 -6.33
CA ILE A 16 3.85 8.43 -5.89
C ILE A 16 5.04 9.02 -5.14
N GLU A 17 5.36 8.44 -3.98
CA GLU A 17 6.43 8.93 -3.11
C GLU A 17 7.20 7.75 -2.52
N THR A 18 8.53 7.75 -2.64
CA THR A 18 9.38 6.86 -1.85
C THR A 18 9.62 7.53 -0.49
N LEU A 19 9.11 6.92 0.58
CA LEU A 19 9.28 7.43 1.94
C LEU A 19 10.62 7.01 2.54
N GLN A 20 11.00 5.75 2.30
CA GLN A 20 12.25 5.18 2.79
C GLN A 20 12.84 4.26 1.74
N PHE A 21 14.17 4.26 1.63
CA PHE A 21 14.91 3.27 0.89
C PHE A 21 16.31 3.14 1.49
N ALA A 22 16.71 1.92 1.84
CA ALA A 22 18.05 1.61 2.31
C ALA A 22 18.43 0.18 1.90
N ILE A 23 19.65 0.05 1.37
CA ILE A 23 20.36 -1.23 1.33
C ILE A 23 21.22 -1.25 2.59
N LEU A 24 20.98 -2.22 3.46
CA LEU A 24 21.60 -2.33 4.77
C LEU A 24 22.77 -3.31 4.74
N GLN A 25 22.62 -4.42 4.02
CA GLN A 25 23.64 -5.44 3.82
C GLN A 25 23.53 -6.04 2.42
N GLU A 26 24.66 -6.47 1.87
CA GLU A 26 24.74 -7.12 0.56
C GLU A 26 25.21 -8.58 0.63
N ASP A 27 25.52 -9.06 1.84
CA ASP A 27 25.81 -10.47 2.09
C ASP A 27 24.50 -11.24 2.25
N VAL A 28 24.28 -12.23 1.39
CA VAL A 28 23.00 -12.92 1.25
C VAL A 28 23.20 -14.41 1.50
N ASP A 29 22.55 -14.91 2.54
CA ASP A 29 22.31 -16.33 2.74
C ASP A 29 21.02 -16.72 2.01
N GLU A 30 21.19 -17.29 0.82
CA GLU A 30 20.11 -17.71 -0.07
C GLU A 30 19.17 -18.74 0.55
N THR A 31 19.62 -19.48 1.57
CA THR A 31 18.84 -20.56 2.19
C THR A 31 17.80 -20.07 3.19
N SER A 32 17.88 -18.79 3.58
CA SER A 32 17.09 -18.21 4.67
C SER A 32 16.43 -16.87 4.30
N LEU A 33 16.13 -16.69 3.00
CA LEU A 33 15.45 -15.51 2.48
C LEU A 33 13.99 -15.45 2.95
N SER A 34 13.60 -14.30 3.49
CA SER A 34 12.21 -14.03 3.86
C SER A 34 11.83 -12.57 3.66
N LEU A 35 10.54 -12.29 3.79
CA LEU A 35 9.96 -10.99 3.51
C LEU A 35 8.96 -10.60 4.60
N GLU A 36 9.15 -9.41 5.14
CA GLU A 36 8.13 -8.72 5.93
C GLU A 36 7.46 -7.63 5.08
N ALA A 37 6.14 -7.59 5.13
CA ALA A 37 5.31 -6.72 4.32
C ALA A 37 4.23 -6.11 5.20
N SER A 38 4.04 -4.80 5.14
CA SER A 38 2.98 -4.11 5.88
C SER A 38 2.31 -3.03 5.04
N PHE A 39 1.02 -2.80 5.31
CA PHE A 39 0.22 -1.79 4.64
C PHE A 39 -0.30 -0.76 5.63
N GLY A 40 -0.24 0.51 5.23
CA GLY A 40 -0.90 1.63 5.88
C GLY A 40 -1.94 2.24 4.97
N PHE A 41 -3.05 2.71 5.54
CA PHE A 41 -4.09 3.43 4.80
C PHE A 41 -4.40 4.74 5.50
N GLY A 42 -4.55 5.80 4.72
CA GLY A 42 -4.90 7.15 5.18
C GLY A 42 -5.96 7.77 4.28
N VAL A 43 -6.75 8.68 4.83
CA VAL A 43 -7.74 9.45 4.06
C VAL A 43 -7.60 10.93 4.43
N ASP A 44 -7.53 11.77 3.40
CA ASP A 44 -7.73 13.21 3.50
C ASP A 44 -9.11 13.52 2.93
N GLY A 45 -10.04 13.88 3.82
CA GLY A 45 -11.42 14.19 3.46
C GLY A 45 -11.59 15.53 2.74
N GLU A 46 -10.68 16.49 2.93
CA GLU A 46 -10.77 17.80 2.27
C GLU A 46 -10.38 17.67 0.80
N SER A 47 -9.29 16.94 0.54
CA SER A 47 -8.77 16.74 -0.82
C SER A 47 -9.35 15.50 -1.52
N GLN A 48 -10.18 14.70 -0.84
CA GLN A 48 -10.73 13.43 -1.33
C GLN A 48 -9.62 12.44 -1.77
N ILE A 49 -8.54 12.43 -1.01
CA ILE A 49 -7.37 11.59 -1.28
C ILE A 49 -7.40 10.37 -0.37
N VAL A 50 -7.22 9.20 -0.96
CA VAL A 50 -6.92 7.96 -0.25
C VAL A 50 -5.44 7.66 -0.43
N ARG A 51 -4.69 7.50 0.66
CA ARG A 51 -3.28 7.13 0.65
C ARG A 51 -3.14 5.67 1.02
N CYS A 52 -2.39 4.91 0.22
CA CYS A 52 -1.91 3.59 0.60
C CYS A 52 -0.39 3.66 0.73
N THR A 53 0.13 3.25 1.88
CA THR A 53 1.54 3.10 2.16
C THR A 53 1.87 1.60 2.18
N PHE A 54 2.99 1.22 1.59
CA PHE A 54 3.47 -0.15 1.57
C PHE A 54 4.93 -0.18 1.99
N GLU A 55 5.21 -0.96 3.04
CA GLU A 55 6.55 -1.24 3.53
C GLU A 55 6.94 -2.67 3.16
N TYR A 56 8.19 -2.82 2.74
CA TYR A 56 8.82 -4.07 2.33
C TYR A 56 10.20 -4.15 2.98
N ILE A 57 10.45 -5.20 3.75
CA ILE A 57 11.74 -5.50 4.38
C ILE A 57 12.21 -6.87 3.90
N PHE A 58 13.35 -6.88 3.20
CA PHE A 58 13.97 -8.11 2.74
C PHE A 58 14.96 -8.62 3.77
N LEU A 59 14.82 -9.88 4.15
CA LEU A 59 15.57 -10.51 5.22
C LEU A 59 16.37 -11.69 4.69
N SER A 60 17.55 -11.90 5.27
CA SER A 60 18.38 -13.09 5.12
C SER A 60 18.78 -13.56 6.50
N ALA A 61 18.36 -14.76 6.87
CA ALA A 61 18.45 -15.27 8.25
C ALA A 61 17.84 -14.28 9.25
N THR A 62 18.68 -13.59 10.03
CA THR A 62 18.27 -12.55 10.99
C THR A 62 18.67 -11.13 10.57
N SER A 63 19.32 -10.97 9.41
CA SER A 63 19.79 -9.68 8.91
C SER A 63 18.79 -9.05 7.95
N GLN A 64 18.52 -7.75 8.13
CA GLN A 64 17.83 -6.95 7.13
C GLN A 64 18.80 -6.62 6.00
N LEU A 65 18.47 -7.06 4.78
CA LEU A 65 19.23 -6.77 3.57
C LEU A 65 18.82 -5.41 3.01
N LEU A 66 17.51 -5.17 2.94
CA LEU A 66 16.93 -4.01 2.29
C LEU A 66 15.63 -3.61 2.95
N LYS A 67 15.41 -2.30 3.05
CA LYS A 67 14.12 -1.72 3.43
C LYS A 67 13.68 -0.73 2.37
N ILE A 68 12.41 -0.82 1.96
CA ILE A 68 11.75 0.20 1.13
C ILE A 68 10.36 0.46 1.67
N GLU A 69 9.97 1.73 1.69
CA GLU A 69 8.63 2.17 1.99
C GLU A 69 8.20 3.16 0.91
N SER A 70 7.04 2.95 0.32
CA SER A 70 6.48 3.89 -0.64
C SER A 70 5.02 4.18 -0.32
N ALA A 71 4.55 5.34 -0.75
CA ALA A 71 3.16 5.72 -0.65
C ALA A 71 2.63 6.14 -2.01
N VAL A 72 1.40 5.73 -2.28
CA VAL A 72 0.64 6.13 -3.45
C VAL A 72 -0.63 6.82 -2.97
N GLN A 73 -0.86 8.02 -3.48
CA GLN A 73 -2.07 8.79 -3.27
C GLN A 73 -3.01 8.58 -4.45
N PHE A 74 -4.26 8.29 -4.15
CA PHE A 74 -5.34 8.09 -5.09
C PHE A 74 -6.37 9.19 -4.89
N SER A 75 -6.60 10.00 -5.92
CA SER A 75 -7.71 10.95 -5.91
C SER A 75 -8.97 10.19 -6.28
N VAL A 76 -10.00 10.30 -5.45
CA VAL A 76 -11.29 9.64 -5.67
C VAL A 76 -12.29 10.69 -6.14
N ASP A 77 -13.11 10.35 -7.13
CA ASP A 77 -14.20 11.21 -7.58
C ASP A 77 -15.13 11.58 -6.40
N GLN A 78 -15.59 12.83 -6.37
CA GLN A 78 -16.39 13.38 -5.28
C GLN A 78 -17.69 12.58 -5.04
N GLU A 79 -18.39 12.18 -6.12
CA GLU A 79 -19.63 11.41 -5.99
C GLU A 79 -19.33 10.05 -5.33
N CYS A 80 -18.23 9.41 -5.74
CA CYS A 80 -17.79 8.13 -5.18
C CYS A 80 -17.33 8.28 -3.72
N PHE A 81 -16.53 9.30 -3.42
CA PHE A 81 -15.98 9.52 -2.09
C PHE A 81 -17.08 9.70 -1.04
N VAL A 82 -18.04 10.60 -1.31
CA VAL A 82 -19.15 10.90 -0.39
C VAL A 82 -20.08 9.71 -0.22
N LYS A 83 -20.32 8.92 -1.27
CA LYS A 83 -21.27 7.79 -1.21
C LYS A 83 -20.67 6.50 -0.64
N VAL A 84 -19.39 6.26 -0.87
CA VAL A 84 -18.77 4.95 -0.63
C VAL A 84 -17.79 4.99 0.54
N ILE A 85 -17.04 6.09 0.69
CA ILE A 85 -15.93 6.19 1.65
C ILE A 85 -16.35 6.97 2.89
N GLU A 86 -17.02 8.10 2.70
CA GLU A 86 -17.35 8.99 3.79
C GLU A 86 -18.50 8.45 4.65
N GLN A 87 -18.24 8.35 5.96
CA GLN A 87 -19.25 8.11 6.98
C GLN A 87 -19.25 9.25 8.00
N LYS A 88 -20.29 9.31 8.84
CA LYS A 88 -20.47 10.39 9.82
C LYS A 88 -19.26 10.57 10.75
N HIS A 89 -18.67 9.48 11.23
CA HIS A 89 -17.61 9.49 12.25
C HIS A 89 -16.30 8.83 11.80
N ALA A 90 -16.27 8.27 10.59
CA ALA A 90 -15.14 7.54 10.06
C ALA A 90 -15.08 7.68 8.54
N TRP A 91 -13.94 7.30 7.97
CA TRP A 91 -13.82 6.90 6.58
C TRP A 91 -13.75 5.38 6.53
N VAL A 92 -14.50 4.77 5.62
CA VAL A 92 -14.55 3.33 5.43
C VAL A 92 -14.10 3.00 4.02
N LEU A 93 -12.96 2.35 3.87
CA LEU A 93 -12.52 1.83 2.58
C LEU A 93 -13.08 0.41 2.42
N PRO A 94 -13.95 0.15 1.43
CA PRO A 94 -14.41 -1.21 1.17
C PRO A 94 -13.23 -2.14 0.92
N LYS A 95 -13.28 -3.36 1.45
CA LYS A 95 -12.24 -4.38 1.33
C LYS A 95 -11.69 -4.48 -0.10
N GLU A 96 -12.57 -4.64 -1.09
CA GLU A 96 -12.19 -4.81 -2.49
C GLU A 96 -11.43 -3.59 -3.05
N PHE A 97 -11.82 -2.39 -2.61
CA PHE A 97 -11.13 -1.16 -2.99
C PHE A 97 -9.76 -1.07 -2.33
N ALA A 98 -9.67 -1.37 -1.03
CA ALA A 98 -8.43 -1.40 -0.27
C ALA A 98 -7.42 -2.41 -0.85
N ILE A 99 -7.88 -3.62 -1.21
CA ILE A 99 -7.09 -4.64 -1.91
C ILE A 99 -6.56 -4.08 -3.24
N HIS A 100 -7.44 -3.47 -4.04
CA HIS A 100 -7.05 -3.00 -5.37
C HIS A 100 -5.97 -1.91 -5.33
N ILE A 101 -6.13 -0.91 -4.45
CA ILE A 101 -5.11 0.13 -4.29
C ILE A 101 -3.83 -0.42 -3.66
N ALA A 102 -3.93 -1.39 -2.73
CA ALA A 102 -2.77 -2.05 -2.15
C ALA A 102 -1.97 -2.85 -3.20
N MET A 103 -2.62 -3.61 -4.06
CA MET A 103 -1.98 -4.32 -5.18
C MET A 103 -1.27 -3.35 -6.14
N THR A 104 -1.89 -2.21 -6.41
CA THR A 104 -1.31 -1.15 -7.23
C THR A 104 -0.05 -0.58 -6.58
N THR A 105 -0.12 -0.26 -5.28
CA THR A 105 1.01 0.24 -4.48
C THR A 105 2.17 -0.76 -4.43
N VAL A 106 1.88 -2.06 -4.25
CA VAL A 106 2.91 -3.13 -4.30
C VAL A 106 3.60 -3.14 -5.66
N SER A 107 2.84 -3.06 -6.74
CA SER A 107 3.39 -3.10 -8.11
C SER A 107 4.29 -1.91 -8.40
N ILE A 108 3.86 -0.70 -8.00
CA ILE A 108 4.66 0.52 -8.12
C ILE A 108 5.92 0.42 -7.27
N THR A 109 5.81 -0.03 -6.02
CA THR A 109 6.95 -0.18 -5.11
C THR A 109 7.97 -1.17 -5.67
N ARG A 110 7.53 -2.28 -6.28
CA ARG A 110 8.42 -3.22 -6.98
C ARG A 110 9.13 -2.58 -8.16
N GLY A 111 8.47 -1.73 -8.93
CA GLY A 111 9.11 -0.97 -10.00
C GLY A 111 10.21 -0.03 -9.48
N ILE A 112 9.93 0.68 -8.38
CA ILE A 112 10.91 1.53 -7.69
C ILE A 112 12.08 0.69 -7.17
N LEU A 113 11.77 -0.44 -6.53
CA LEU A 113 12.75 -1.36 -5.97
C LEU A 113 13.69 -1.87 -7.06
N HIS A 114 13.16 -2.39 -8.17
CA HIS A 114 13.94 -2.86 -9.31
C HIS A 114 14.88 -1.79 -9.86
N GLU A 115 14.39 -0.55 -10.01
CA GLU A 115 15.24 0.54 -10.50
C GLU A 115 16.35 0.88 -9.50
N LYS A 116 16.04 0.93 -8.22
CA LYS A 116 17.00 1.30 -7.17
C LYS A 116 18.02 0.21 -6.88
N THR A 117 17.68 -1.07 -7.07
CA THR A 117 18.60 -2.19 -6.86
C THR A 117 19.38 -2.59 -8.10
N ARG A 118 19.11 -2.00 -9.27
CA ARG A 118 19.73 -2.36 -10.58
C ARG A 118 21.25 -2.54 -10.54
N LYS A 119 21.96 -1.81 -9.66
CA LYS A 119 23.42 -1.86 -9.51
C LYS A 119 23.92 -2.67 -8.30
N SER A 120 23.02 -3.24 -7.50
CA SER A 120 23.34 -4.05 -6.32
C SER A 120 23.20 -5.54 -6.64
N VAL A 121 23.95 -6.36 -5.90
CA VAL A 121 23.81 -7.83 -5.93
C VAL A 121 22.41 -8.30 -5.59
N LEU A 122 21.65 -7.49 -4.83
CA LEU A 122 20.27 -7.78 -4.44
C LEU A 122 19.31 -7.94 -5.63
N ASN A 123 19.62 -7.35 -6.79
CA ASN A 123 18.80 -7.49 -8.00
C ASN A 123 18.95 -8.86 -8.68
N ASN A 124 19.89 -9.70 -8.24
CA ASN A 124 20.04 -11.07 -8.73
C ASN A 124 19.15 -12.08 -7.99
N TYR A 125 18.54 -11.68 -6.86
CA TYR A 125 17.72 -12.56 -6.04
C TYR A 125 16.23 -12.42 -6.37
N PRO A 126 15.47 -13.54 -6.32
CA PRO A 126 14.03 -13.49 -6.50
C PRO A 126 13.39 -12.71 -5.34
N ILE A 127 12.78 -11.57 -5.67
CA ILE A 127 11.96 -10.79 -4.73
C ILE A 127 10.68 -11.58 -4.44
N PRO A 128 10.41 -12.03 -3.20
CA PRO A 128 9.22 -12.82 -2.91
C PRO A 128 7.93 -12.07 -3.26
N VAL A 129 6.96 -12.81 -3.80
CA VAL A 129 5.63 -12.26 -4.07
C VAL A 129 4.81 -12.23 -2.77
N ILE A 130 4.04 -11.15 -2.60
CA ILE A 130 3.11 -10.99 -1.47
C ILE A 130 1.71 -11.27 -1.97
N ASN A 131 0.97 -12.08 -1.23
CA ASN A 131 -0.47 -12.21 -1.43
C ASN A 131 -1.21 -11.11 -0.65
N VAL A 132 -1.61 -10.05 -1.35
CA VAL A 132 -2.34 -8.91 -0.74
C VAL A 132 -3.70 -9.34 -0.19
N LEU A 133 -4.33 -10.36 -0.78
CA LEU A 133 -5.64 -10.85 -0.35
C LEU A 133 -5.61 -11.41 1.08
N ASP A 134 -4.48 -11.99 1.49
CA ASP A 134 -4.30 -12.54 2.84
C ASP A 134 -4.04 -11.45 3.89
N GLN A 135 -3.61 -10.26 3.45
CA GLN A 135 -3.25 -9.13 4.32
C GLN A 135 -4.44 -8.19 4.58
N VAL A 136 -5.33 -8.03 3.61
CA VAL A 136 -6.50 -7.15 3.71
C VAL A 136 -7.78 -7.98 3.79
N ASN A 137 -8.15 -8.35 5.01
CA ASN A 137 -9.24 -9.31 5.24
C ASN A 137 -10.63 -8.68 5.39
N ASN A 138 -10.71 -7.41 5.76
CA ASN A 138 -11.94 -6.67 6.07
C ASN A 138 -11.87 -5.23 5.50
N ASP A 139 -12.98 -4.50 5.62
CA ASP A 139 -13.01 -3.05 5.36
C ASP A 139 -12.03 -2.31 6.27
N ILE A 140 -11.40 -1.27 5.73
CA ILE A 140 -10.46 -0.42 6.50
C ILE A 140 -11.25 0.74 7.08
N VAL A 141 -11.27 0.84 8.42
CA VAL A 141 -11.99 1.90 9.14
C VAL A 141 -10.99 2.88 9.74
N ILE A 142 -11.08 4.15 9.34
CA ILE A 142 -10.23 5.23 9.83
C ILE A 142 -11.13 6.23 10.54
N GLN A 143 -10.93 6.41 11.84
CA GLN A 143 -11.73 7.35 12.63
C GLN A 143 -11.40 8.80 12.22
N LYS A 144 -12.44 9.63 12.06
CA LYS A 144 -12.26 11.07 11.91
C LYS A 144 -11.83 11.61 13.27
N SER A 145 -10.61 12.13 13.40
CA SER A 145 -10.15 12.77 14.63
C SER A 145 -11.17 13.85 15.03
N LYS A 146 -11.68 13.80 16.27
CA LYS A 146 -12.53 14.88 16.79
C LYS A 146 -11.67 16.13 16.82
N VAL A 147 -12.05 17.14 16.04
CA VAL A 147 -11.65 18.52 16.33
C VAL A 147 -12.36 18.84 17.65
N GLU A 148 -11.63 18.79 18.76
CA GLU A 148 -12.11 19.39 20.01
C GLU A 148 -12.17 20.91 19.75
N ASN A 149 -13.40 21.43 19.72
CA ASN A 149 -13.71 22.85 19.67
C ASN A 149 -13.29 23.55 20.97
#